data_AF-A0A8J5FE72-F1
#
_entry.id   AF-A0A8J5FE72-F1
#
_cell.length_a   1.000
_cell.length_b   1.000
_cell.length_c   1.000
_cell.angle_alpha   90.00
_cell.angle_beta   90.00
_cell.angle_gamma   90.00
#
_symmetry.space_group_name_H-M   'P 1'
#
loop_
_entity.id
_entity.type
_entity.pdbx_description
1 polymer ?
#
loop_
_entity_poly.entity_id
_entity_poly.type
_entity_poly.pdbx_seq_one_letter_code
_entity_poly.pdbx_strand_id
1 'polypeptide(L)'
;MLNELASPQRLAYAFPQALFCRVTAFGDHCYSTSLAVAEHTVSFASTRRLALKRPTRPVHRRLLHCRVPLKFRAIAAPALPRLADVLRPEKLELREGEVVAVNCVGALQRAGCGDSWDSFLRAAAALRPRVLTVVEDEADFGEFMESFEECLRFYDSYFEMLEESFPATCNKRLALERECFRSLVGLLACEGDANAVVDGERRERGRQWCQRLERCGFETFDVSDVSDDIIDDLKALLKRYRPGWSLLPAEGETSGMYLTWKDKIENLFDSHY
;
A
#
# COMPACT_ATOMS: atom_id res chain seq x y z
N MET A 1 -8.96 -6.60 25.77
CA MET A 1 -10.12 -7.30 25.17
C MET A 1 -9.86 -7.75 23.73
N LEU A 2 -9.48 -6.86 22.79
CA LEU A 2 -9.22 -7.24 21.39
C LEU A 2 -8.14 -8.34 21.18
N ASN A 3 -7.13 -8.39 22.05
CA ASN A 3 -6.01 -9.33 21.94
C ASN A 3 -6.41 -10.81 22.08
N GLU A 4 -7.59 -11.13 22.61
CA GLU A 4 -8.04 -12.51 22.87
C GLU A 4 -9.07 -13.03 21.85
N LEU A 5 -9.55 -12.16 20.96
CA LEU A 5 -10.57 -12.52 19.97
C LEU A 5 -9.94 -13.17 18.72
N ALA A 6 -10.62 -14.15 18.12
CA ALA A 6 -10.26 -14.69 16.80
C ALA A 6 -10.53 -13.66 15.68
N SER A 7 -9.97 -13.84 14.48
CA SER A 7 -10.14 -12.89 13.35
C SER A 7 -11.61 -12.51 13.06
N PRO A 8 -12.60 -13.42 13.04
CA PRO A 8 -13.98 -13.05 12.70
C PRO A 8 -14.64 -12.27 13.85
N GLN A 9 -14.27 -12.57 15.09
CA GLN A 9 -14.76 -11.88 16.29
C GLN A 9 -14.19 -10.46 16.41
N ARG A 10 -13.00 -10.22 15.84
CA ARG A 10 -12.37 -8.91 15.77
C ARG A 10 -13.05 -7.99 14.78
N LEU A 11 -13.41 -8.50 13.60
CA LEU A 11 -14.20 -7.75 12.62
C LEU A 11 -15.61 -7.47 13.12
N ALA A 12 -16.25 -8.47 13.74
CA ALA A 12 -17.54 -8.31 14.40
C ALA A 12 -17.53 -7.29 15.56
N TYR A 13 -16.35 -6.94 16.09
CA TYR A 13 -16.19 -5.86 17.07
C TYR A 13 -15.81 -4.52 16.41
N ALA A 14 -14.90 -4.53 15.43
CA ALA A 14 -14.40 -3.35 14.73
C ALA A 14 -15.51 -2.59 14.02
N PHE A 15 -16.36 -3.30 13.28
CA PHE A 15 -17.35 -2.70 12.39
C PHE A 15 -18.50 -2.05 13.16
N PRO A 16 -19.14 -2.70 14.15
CA PRO A 16 -20.14 -2.02 14.98
C PRO A 16 -19.56 -0.86 15.77
N GLN A 17 -18.30 -0.94 16.20
CA GLN A 17 -17.65 0.17 16.89
C GLN A 17 -17.38 1.35 15.94
N ALA A 18 -16.88 1.10 14.73
CA ALA A 18 -16.68 2.16 13.74
C ALA A 18 -18.02 2.78 13.30
N LEU A 19 -19.05 1.97 13.10
CA LEU A 19 -20.41 2.43 12.82
C LEU A 19 -20.99 3.27 13.97
N PHE A 20 -20.82 2.83 15.22
CA PHE A 20 -21.22 3.59 16.40
C PHE A 20 -20.48 4.92 16.49
N CYS A 21 -19.16 4.93 16.27
CA CYS A 21 -18.36 6.15 16.23
C CYS A 21 -18.83 7.11 15.13
N ARG A 22 -19.24 6.59 13.96
CA ARG A 22 -19.85 7.38 12.88
C ARG A 22 -21.18 7.99 13.31
N VAL A 23 -22.12 7.16 13.76
CA VAL A 23 -23.48 7.58 14.15
C VAL A 23 -23.48 8.60 15.29
N THR A 24 -22.46 8.55 16.15
CA THR A 24 -22.30 9.47 17.28
C THR A 24 -21.42 10.68 16.98
N ALA A 25 -20.89 10.82 15.77
CA ALA A 25 -19.94 11.86 15.36
C ALA A 25 -18.67 11.94 16.25
N PHE A 26 -18.26 10.81 16.84
CA PHE A 26 -17.03 10.67 17.63
C PHE A 26 -15.86 10.08 16.82
N GLY A 27 -16.06 9.79 15.53
CA GLY A 27 -15.06 9.21 14.62
C GLY A 27 -13.69 9.88 14.72
N ASP A 28 -13.64 11.21 14.57
CA ASP A 28 -12.38 11.97 14.57
C ASP A 28 -11.65 11.92 15.91
N HIS A 29 -12.39 11.90 17.02
CA HIS A 29 -11.80 11.77 18.35
C HIS A 29 -11.21 10.37 18.58
N CYS A 30 -11.94 9.33 18.16
CA CYS A 30 -11.48 7.95 18.23
C CYS A 30 -10.26 7.69 17.33
N TYR A 31 -10.28 8.26 16.12
CA TYR A 31 -9.16 8.18 15.19
C TYR A 31 -7.92 8.92 15.72
N SER A 32 -8.08 10.17 16.17
CA SER A 32 -6.99 10.98 16.73
C SER A 32 -6.35 10.35 17.97
N THR A 33 -7.15 9.78 18.86
CA THR A 33 -6.66 9.04 20.03
C THR A 33 -5.88 7.80 19.61
N SER A 34 -6.37 7.08 18.60
CA SER A 34 -5.68 5.92 18.04
C SER A 34 -4.38 6.29 17.34
N LEU A 35 -4.30 7.48 16.73
CA LEU A 35 -3.10 8.05 16.11
C LEU A 35 -2.04 8.39 17.16
N ALA A 36 -2.44 9.07 18.25
CA ALA A 36 -1.55 9.40 19.36
C ALA A 36 -0.96 8.14 20.03
N VAL A 37 -1.76 7.07 20.18
CA VAL A 37 -1.29 5.78 20.72
C VAL A 37 -0.36 5.04 19.73
N ALA A 38 -0.53 5.25 18.43
CA ALA A 38 0.32 4.69 17.39
C ALA A 38 1.72 5.31 17.37
N GLU A 39 1.87 6.59 17.70
CA GLU A 39 3.19 7.23 17.82
C GLU A 39 4.06 6.60 18.93
N HIS A 40 3.42 5.98 19.93
CA HIS A 40 4.07 5.29 21.05
C HIS A 40 4.23 3.77 20.86
N THR A 41 3.70 3.20 19.77
CA THR A 41 3.85 1.78 19.44
C THR A 41 4.57 1.62 18.10
N VAL A 42 5.35 0.56 17.93
CA VAL A 42 6.18 0.38 16.72
C VAL A 42 5.27 0.08 15.51
N SER A 43 4.82 1.13 14.84
CA SER A 43 4.11 1.10 13.56
C SER A 43 5.10 0.97 12.40
N PHE A 44 4.62 0.51 11.23
CA PHE A 44 5.33 0.64 9.95
C PHE A 44 5.79 2.09 9.70
N ALA A 45 5.00 3.09 10.12
CA ALA A 45 5.37 4.51 10.08
C ALA A 45 6.55 4.85 11.01
N SER A 46 6.59 4.29 12.21
CA SER A 46 7.71 4.42 13.17
C SER A 46 8.98 3.74 12.63
N THR A 47 8.83 2.58 11.99
CA THR A 47 9.91 1.84 11.32
C THR A 47 10.46 2.60 10.11
N ARG A 48 9.60 3.28 9.33
CA ARG A 48 9.98 4.15 8.20
C ARG A 48 10.71 5.41 8.65
N ARG A 49 10.22 6.11 9.70
CA ARG A 49 10.94 7.26 10.30
C ARG A 49 12.29 6.81 10.89
N LEU A 50 12.36 5.64 11.49
CA LEU A 50 13.61 5.03 11.97
C LEU A 50 14.53 4.58 10.82
N ALA A 51 14.00 4.11 9.69
CA ALA A 51 14.74 3.73 8.48
C ALA A 51 15.26 4.93 7.68
N LEU A 52 14.60 6.08 7.78
CA LEU A 52 15.10 7.36 7.26
C LEU A 52 16.17 7.98 8.19
N LYS A 53 16.09 7.73 9.51
CA LYS A 53 17.08 8.20 10.50
C LYS A 53 18.29 7.26 10.67
N ARG A 54 18.15 5.97 10.37
CA ARG A 54 19.25 5.00 10.37
C ARG A 54 19.61 4.72 8.91
N PRO A 55 20.81 5.08 8.42
CA PRO A 55 21.20 4.69 7.08
C PRO A 55 21.06 3.17 6.96
N THR A 56 20.60 2.75 5.79
CA THR A 56 20.38 1.40 5.27
C THR A 56 21.64 0.51 5.34
N ARG A 57 22.21 0.34 6.54
CA ARG A 57 23.39 -0.48 6.82
C ARG A 57 23.27 -1.90 6.25
N PRO A 58 22.11 -2.58 6.25
CA PRO A 58 21.99 -3.91 5.67
C PRO A 58 22.12 -3.95 4.14
N VAL A 59 21.51 -2.99 3.43
CA VAL A 59 21.52 -2.91 1.96
C VAL A 59 22.91 -2.49 1.47
N HIS A 60 23.48 -1.48 2.11
CA HIS A 60 24.84 -1.01 1.81
C HIS A 60 25.89 -2.12 2.08
N ARG A 61 25.73 -2.94 3.13
CA ARG A 61 26.68 -4.02 3.46
C ARG A 61 26.59 -5.21 2.50
N ARG A 62 25.40 -5.54 1.97
CA ARG A 62 25.23 -6.57 0.94
C ARG A 62 25.77 -6.13 -0.42
N LEU A 63 25.51 -4.89 -0.84
CA LEU A 63 25.93 -4.41 -2.16
C LEU A 63 27.43 -4.11 -2.25
N LEU A 64 28.07 -3.75 -1.12
CA LEU A 64 29.54 -3.72 -1.03
C LEU A 64 30.17 -5.09 -1.34
N HIS A 65 29.52 -6.19 -0.97
CA HIS A 65 29.98 -7.54 -1.29
C HIS A 65 29.89 -7.84 -2.80
N CYS A 66 28.89 -7.25 -3.47
CA CYS A 66 28.69 -7.36 -4.91
C CYS A 66 29.49 -6.34 -5.74
N ARG A 67 30.31 -5.47 -5.10
CA ARG A 67 31.10 -4.40 -5.75
C ARG A 67 30.29 -3.43 -6.62
N VAL A 68 29.00 -3.27 -6.34
CA VAL A 68 28.16 -2.29 -7.06
C VAL A 68 28.26 -0.93 -6.37
N PRO A 69 28.72 0.14 -7.06
CA PRO A 69 28.74 1.47 -6.48
C PRO A 69 27.31 1.97 -6.28
N LEU A 70 26.91 2.23 -5.03
CA LEU A 70 25.57 2.70 -4.67
C LEU A 70 25.64 4.05 -3.94
N LYS A 71 24.86 5.02 -4.42
CA LYS A 71 24.54 6.26 -3.69
C LYS A 71 23.08 6.19 -3.24
N PHE A 72 22.81 6.27 -1.94
CA PHE A 72 21.46 6.30 -1.39
C PHE A 72 21.11 7.72 -0.92
N ARG A 73 19.93 8.20 -1.29
CA ARG A 73 19.41 9.51 -0.87
C ARG A 73 18.01 9.36 -0.29
N ALA A 74 17.84 9.82 0.94
CA ALA A 74 16.53 9.90 1.58
C ALA A 74 15.94 11.30 1.34
N ILE A 75 14.70 11.36 0.84
CA ILE A 75 13.95 12.61 0.69
C ILE A 75 12.69 12.52 1.56
N ALA A 76 12.53 13.49 2.46
CA ALA A 76 11.37 13.56 3.34
C ALA A 76 10.28 14.45 2.69
N ALA A 77 9.15 13.85 2.34
CA ALA A 77 7.96 14.53 1.88
C ALA A 77 6.80 14.19 2.83
N PRO A 78 6.22 15.16 3.56
CA PRO A 78 5.24 14.88 4.62
C PRO A 78 3.83 14.55 4.09
N ALA A 79 3.51 14.83 2.81
CA ALA A 79 2.24 14.52 2.17
C ALA A 79 2.39 14.39 0.64
N LEU A 80 1.46 13.72 -0.02
CA LEU A 80 1.50 13.37 -1.46
C LEU A 80 1.39 14.56 -2.43
N PRO A 81 0.58 15.62 -2.16
CA PRO A 81 0.62 16.83 -2.98
C PRO A 81 2.01 17.49 -3.01
N ARG A 82 2.81 17.28 -1.95
CA ARG A 82 4.21 17.72 -1.89
C ARG A 82 5.20 16.70 -2.46
N LEU A 83 4.75 15.48 -2.78
CA LEU A 83 5.59 14.45 -3.41
C LEU A 83 5.77 14.74 -4.91
N ALA A 84 4.72 15.20 -5.60
CA ALA A 84 4.84 15.67 -6.99
C ALA A 84 5.87 16.82 -7.10
N ASP A 85 5.90 17.74 -6.12
CA ASP A 85 6.90 18.80 -6.06
C ASP A 85 8.34 18.31 -5.86
N VAL A 86 8.52 17.12 -5.28
CA VAL A 86 9.82 16.49 -5.06
C VAL A 86 10.32 15.76 -6.31
N LEU A 87 9.41 15.26 -7.15
CA LEU A 87 9.72 14.60 -8.42
C LEU A 87 10.11 15.60 -9.51
N ARG A 88 11.21 16.31 -9.29
CA ARG A 88 11.83 17.20 -10.29
C ARG A 88 13.28 16.76 -10.52
N PRO A 89 13.77 16.73 -11.77
CA PRO A 89 15.14 16.29 -12.08
C PRO A 89 16.20 16.98 -11.22
N GLU A 90 16.03 18.28 -10.96
CA GLU A 90 16.97 19.09 -10.17
C GLU A 90 16.97 18.67 -8.69
N LYS A 91 15.79 18.37 -8.13
CA LYS A 91 15.65 17.91 -6.74
C LYS A 91 16.15 16.48 -6.56
N LEU A 92 16.06 15.67 -7.60
CA LEU A 92 16.57 14.30 -7.61
C LEU A 92 18.07 14.20 -7.95
N GLU A 93 18.70 15.31 -8.40
CA GLU A 93 20.09 15.33 -8.89
C GLU A 93 20.33 14.33 -10.04
N LEU A 94 19.34 14.17 -10.93
CA LEU A 94 19.47 13.27 -12.08
C LEU A 94 20.60 13.74 -12.99
N ARG A 95 21.47 12.80 -13.39
CA ARG A 95 22.56 13.09 -14.32
C ARG A 95 22.18 12.71 -15.74
N GLU A 96 22.77 13.41 -16.69
CA GLU A 96 22.63 13.06 -18.10
C GLU A 96 23.16 11.64 -18.34
N GLY A 97 22.38 10.81 -19.05
CA GLY A 97 22.68 9.41 -19.31
C GLY A 97 22.25 8.41 -18.23
N GLU A 98 21.70 8.85 -17.09
CA GLU A 98 21.12 7.93 -16.11
C GLU A 98 19.77 7.39 -16.58
N VAL A 99 19.56 6.08 -16.39
CA VAL A 99 18.26 5.43 -16.63
C VAL A 99 17.45 5.51 -15.34
N VAL A 100 16.24 6.05 -15.44
CA VAL A 100 15.35 6.23 -14.28
C VAL A 100 14.39 5.05 -14.18
N ALA A 101 14.23 4.50 -12.98
CA ALA A 101 13.17 3.56 -12.63
C ALA A 101 12.40 4.12 -11.44
N VAL A 102 11.08 4.08 -11.50
CA VAL A 102 10.18 4.53 -10.43
C VAL A 102 9.50 3.29 -9.84
N ASN A 103 9.48 3.18 -8.51
CA ASN A 103 8.88 2.04 -7.82
C ASN A 103 8.00 2.54 -6.67
N CYS A 104 6.70 2.24 -6.77
CA CYS A 104 5.65 2.64 -5.85
C CYS A 104 5.06 1.38 -5.20
N VAL A 105 5.29 1.19 -3.90
CA VAL A 105 4.77 0.03 -3.15
C VAL A 105 3.93 0.51 -1.96
N GLY A 106 2.62 0.31 -2.04
CA GLY A 106 1.64 0.80 -1.08
C GLY A 106 1.72 2.31 -0.85
N ALA A 107 2.25 3.05 -1.81
CA ALA A 107 2.64 4.44 -1.65
C ALA A 107 1.50 5.38 -2.03
N LEU A 108 0.64 4.97 -2.95
CA LEU A 108 -0.42 5.79 -3.52
C LEU A 108 -1.69 5.70 -2.68
N GLN A 109 -2.03 4.51 -2.15
CA GLN A 109 -3.18 4.32 -1.25
C GLN A 109 -3.13 5.15 0.05
N ARG A 110 -1.93 5.53 0.53
CA ARG A 110 -1.71 6.18 1.84
C ARG A 110 -1.72 7.70 1.79
N ALA A 111 -2.09 8.25 0.65
CA ALA A 111 -1.50 9.49 0.22
C ALA A 111 -2.55 10.50 -0.28
N GLY A 112 -3.77 10.37 0.22
CA GLY A 112 -4.83 11.37 0.08
C GLY A 112 -5.62 11.25 -1.23
N CYS A 113 -6.39 12.30 -1.54
CA CYS A 113 -7.45 12.30 -2.55
C CYS A 113 -6.98 11.97 -3.97
N GLY A 114 -7.88 11.39 -4.78
CA GLY A 114 -7.59 10.91 -6.14
C GLY A 114 -6.97 11.93 -7.10
N ASP A 115 -7.22 13.23 -6.91
CA ASP A 115 -6.63 14.29 -7.74
C ASP A 115 -5.11 14.45 -7.50
N SER A 116 -4.64 14.08 -6.31
CA SER A 116 -3.22 14.12 -5.97
C SER A 116 -2.41 13.00 -6.64
N TRP A 117 -3.06 11.88 -6.96
CA TRP A 117 -2.42 10.75 -7.64
C TRP A 117 -2.08 11.07 -9.08
N ASP A 118 -3.01 11.66 -9.83
CA ASP A 118 -2.77 12.04 -11.23
C ASP A 118 -1.65 13.09 -11.34
N SER A 119 -1.60 14.05 -10.40
CA SER A 119 -0.51 15.03 -10.33
C SER A 119 0.84 14.34 -10.10
N PHE A 120 0.90 13.37 -9.18
CA PHE A 120 2.09 12.56 -8.94
C PHE A 120 2.49 11.76 -10.17
N LEU A 121 1.56 11.05 -10.81
CA LEU A 121 1.84 10.23 -11.99
C LEU A 121 2.35 11.08 -13.16
N ARG A 122 1.77 12.27 -13.40
CA ARG A 122 2.30 13.21 -14.41
C ARG A 122 3.71 13.71 -14.06
N ALA A 123 3.98 13.99 -12.79
CA ALA A 123 5.33 14.36 -12.35
C ALA A 123 6.33 13.22 -12.53
N ALA A 124 5.92 11.97 -12.25
CA ALA A 124 6.72 10.78 -12.51
C ALA A 124 6.96 10.60 -14.02
N ALA A 125 5.94 10.76 -14.86
CA ALA A 125 6.06 10.68 -16.32
C ALA A 125 7.03 11.74 -16.88
N ALA A 126 7.06 12.94 -16.29
CA ALA A 126 7.98 14.01 -16.68
C ALA A 126 9.47 13.66 -16.43
N LEU A 127 9.76 12.69 -15.55
CA LEU A 127 11.12 12.15 -15.38
C LEU A 127 11.54 11.22 -16.52
N ARG A 128 10.60 10.87 -17.42
CA ARG A 128 10.78 9.90 -18.52
C ARG A 128 11.42 8.60 -18.00
N PRO A 129 10.81 7.95 -16.99
CA PRO A 129 11.32 6.69 -16.49
C PRO A 129 11.36 5.67 -17.62
N ARG A 130 12.30 4.74 -17.52
CA ARG A 130 12.30 3.53 -18.34
C ARG A 130 11.26 2.54 -17.84
N VAL A 131 10.97 2.56 -16.54
CA VAL A 131 9.98 1.66 -15.93
C VAL A 131 9.38 2.34 -14.71
N LEU A 132 8.07 2.21 -14.56
CA LEU A 132 7.29 2.52 -13.37
C LEU A 132 6.66 1.22 -12.86
N THR A 133 6.91 0.86 -11.61
CA THR A 133 6.27 -0.29 -10.95
C THR A 133 5.31 0.21 -9.89
N VAL A 134 4.09 -0.33 -9.87
CA VAL A 134 3.01 0.00 -8.94
C VAL A 134 2.55 -1.28 -8.26
N VAL A 135 2.63 -1.32 -6.94
CA VAL A 135 2.14 -2.43 -6.12
C VAL A 135 1.18 -1.87 -5.09
N GLU A 136 -0.10 -2.20 -5.24
CA GLU A 136 -1.18 -1.67 -4.40
C GLU A 136 -2.18 -2.78 -4.02
N ASP A 137 -2.96 -2.52 -2.97
CA ASP A 137 -3.99 -3.43 -2.47
C ASP A 137 -5.19 -3.46 -3.44
N GLU A 138 -5.78 -4.64 -3.70
CA GLU A 138 -6.95 -4.77 -4.58
C GLU A 138 -8.27 -4.55 -3.81
N ALA A 139 -8.63 -3.27 -3.65
CA ALA A 139 -9.89 -2.86 -3.02
C ALA A 139 -10.39 -1.52 -3.58
N ASP A 140 -11.72 -1.32 -3.61
CA ASP A 140 -12.35 -0.06 -4.02
C ASP A 140 -13.10 0.57 -2.83
N PHE A 141 -12.42 1.47 -2.12
CA PHE A 141 -13.02 2.15 -0.96
C PHE A 141 -13.59 3.50 -1.42
N GLY A 142 -14.81 3.44 -1.96
CA GLY A 142 -15.61 4.57 -2.46
C GLY A 142 -16.46 5.26 -1.38
N GLU A 143 -17.69 5.64 -1.73
CA GLU A 143 -18.63 6.27 -0.79
C GLU A 143 -19.09 5.30 0.32
N PHE A 144 -19.53 5.83 1.45
CA PHE A 144 -19.69 5.09 2.72
C PHE A 144 -20.37 3.70 2.62
N MET A 145 -21.49 3.60 1.91
CA MET A 145 -22.23 2.33 1.79
C MET A 145 -21.51 1.29 0.95
N GLU A 146 -20.93 1.69 -0.19
CA GLU A 146 -20.14 0.80 -1.06
C GLU A 146 -18.83 0.40 -0.37
N SER A 147 -18.24 1.34 0.38
CA SER A 147 -17.07 1.10 1.22
C SER A 147 -17.32 0.06 2.31
N PHE A 148 -18.52 -0.05 2.88
CA PHE A 148 -18.77 -0.96 4.00
C PHE A 148 -18.63 -2.44 3.62
N GLU A 149 -19.29 -2.86 2.55
CA GLU A 149 -19.24 -4.26 2.06
C GLU A 149 -17.84 -4.61 1.56
N GLU A 150 -17.22 -3.72 0.78
CA GLU A 150 -15.88 -3.93 0.27
C GLU A 150 -14.83 -3.97 1.40
N CYS A 151 -14.97 -3.13 2.43
CA CYS A 151 -14.13 -3.18 3.62
C CYS A 151 -14.25 -4.52 4.34
N LEU A 152 -15.48 -5.01 4.52
CA LEU A 152 -15.69 -6.33 5.14
C LEU A 152 -14.99 -7.41 4.34
N ARG A 153 -15.21 -7.45 3.01
CA ARG A 153 -14.58 -8.41 2.11
C ARG A 153 -13.05 -8.38 2.22
N PHE A 154 -12.46 -7.19 2.12
CA PHE A 154 -11.01 -7.01 2.13
C PHE A 154 -10.40 -7.39 3.48
N TYR A 155 -10.91 -6.83 4.58
CA TYR A 155 -10.34 -7.07 5.89
C TYR A 155 -10.62 -8.50 6.40
N ASP A 156 -11.74 -9.13 6.05
CA ASP A 156 -11.98 -10.56 6.35
C ASP A 156 -10.85 -11.44 5.80
N SER A 157 -10.53 -11.28 4.52
CA SER A 157 -9.43 -12.01 3.90
C SER A 157 -8.08 -11.68 4.55
N TYR A 158 -7.82 -10.40 4.80
CA TYR A 158 -6.57 -9.95 5.41
C TYR A 158 -6.36 -10.50 6.82
N PHE A 159 -7.38 -10.48 7.67
CA PHE A 159 -7.29 -11.02 9.03
C PHE A 159 -7.17 -12.56 9.02
N GLU A 160 -7.85 -13.26 8.11
CA GLU A 160 -7.68 -14.71 7.90
C GLU A 160 -6.22 -15.03 7.53
N MET A 161 -5.66 -14.26 6.59
CA MET A 161 -4.25 -14.37 6.17
C MET A 161 -3.28 -14.14 7.33
N LEU A 162 -3.51 -13.12 8.16
CA LEU A 162 -2.69 -12.84 9.34
C LEU A 162 -2.77 -13.94 10.40
N GLU A 163 -3.97 -14.47 10.64
CA GLU A 163 -4.18 -15.55 11.61
C GLU A 163 -3.42 -16.82 11.21
N GLU A 164 -3.36 -17.11 9.91
CA GLU A 164 -2.63 -18.27 9.39
C GLU A 164 -1.13 -18.03 9.21
N SER A 165 -0.72 -16.80 8.95
CA SER A 165 0.70 -16.48 8.70
C SER A 165 1.51 -16.31 9.98
N PHE A 166 0.86 -16.08 11.13
CA PHE A 166 1.53 -15.78 12.39
C PHE A 166 1.01 -16.59 13.58
N PRO A 167 1.88 -16.96 14.53
CA PRO A 167 1.44 -17.53 15.81
C PRO A 167 0.48 -16.61 16.57
N ALA A 168 -0.43 -17.18 17.36
CA ALA A 168 -1.46 -16.45 18.09
C ALA A 168 -0.91 -15.33 19.02
N THR A 169 0.25 -15.55 19.63
CA THR A 169 0.90 -14.62 20.56
C THR A 169 1.94 -13.71 19.89
N CYS A 170 1.91 -13.60 18.56
CA CYS A 170 2.90 -12.81 17.82
C CYS A 170 2.64 -11.30 17.93
N ASN A 171 3.57 -10.58 18.56
CA ASN A 171 3.50 -9.11 18.66
C ASN A 171 3.50 -8.39 17.30
N LYS A 172 4.11 -8.97 16.26
CA LYS A 172 4.07 -8.41 14.90
C LYS A 172 2.67 -8.50 14.31
N ARG A 173 1.99 -9.64 14.49
CA ARG A 173 0.60 -9.82 14.08
C ARG A 173 -0.28 -8.77 14.76
N LEU A 174 -0.15 -8.64 16.09
CA LEU A 174 -0.91 -7.65 16.85
C LEU A 174 -0.68 -6.21 16.38
N ALA A 175 0.55 -5.86 15.97
CA ALA A 175 0.84 -4.53 15.44
C ALA A 175 0.14 -4.28 14.09
N LEU A 176 0.13 -5.26 13.19
CA LEU A 176 -0.57 -5.19 11.90
C LEU A 176 -2.09 -5.09 12.10
N GLU A 177 -2.65 -5.94 12.97
CA GLU A 177 -4.08 -5.92 13.28
C GLU A 177 -4.52 -4.55 13.81
N ARG A 178 -3.74 -3.95 14.72
CA ARG A 178 -4.02 -2.60 15.24
C ARG A 178 -3.94 -1.51 14.17
N GLU A 179 -3.10 -1.69 13.17
CA GLU A 179 -3.06 -0.79 12.01
C GLU A 179 -4.35 -0.91 11.20
N CYS A 180 -4.80 -2.13 10.89
CA CYS A 180 -6.08 -2.39 10.23
C CYS A 180 -7.28 -1.83 10.99
N PHE A 181 -7.31 -1.97 12.32
CA PHE A 181 -8.37 -1.37 13.13
C PHE A 181 -8.41 0.15 13.00
N ARG A 182 -7.24 0.81 12.96
CA ARG A 182 -7.16 2.27 12.78
C ARG A 182 -7.68 2.67 11.42
N SER A 183 -7.27 1.93 10.39
CA SER A 183 -7.70 2.07 9.02
C SER A 183 -9.22 1.96 8.87
N LEU A 184 -9.82 0.92 9.45
CA LEU A 184 -11.27 0.72 9.50
C LEU A 184 -12.03 1.85 10.18
N VAL A 185 -11.53 2.34 11.33
CA VAL A 185 -12.16 3.47 12.03
C VAL A 185 -12.03 4.75 11.21
N GLY A 186 -10.86 5.02 10.61
CA GLY A 186 -10.68 6.19 9.76
C GLY A 186 -11.63 6.18 8.55
N LEU A 187 -11.80 5.03 7.92
CA LEU A 187 -12.62 4.89 6.72
C LEU A 187 -14.14 4.90 7.02
N LEU A 188 -14.58 4.19 8.06
CA LEU A 188 -16.00 4.02 8.35
C LEU A 188 -16.53 5.08 9.32
N ALA A 189 -15.71 5.59 10.25
CA ALA A 189 -16.19 6.45 11.33
C ALA A 189 -15.93 7.94 11.14
N CYS A 190 -14.85 8.33 10.46
CA CYS A 190 -14.57 9.73 10.19
C CYS A 190 -15.43 10.21 9.01
N GLU A 191 -16.11 11.35 9.18
CA GLU A 191 -16.70 12.07 8.06
C GLU A 191 -15.60 12.93 7.45
N GLY A 192 -15.51 12.97 6.11
CA GLY A 192 -14.55 13.79 5.40
C GLY A 192 -14.84 15.27 5.60
N ASP A 193 -14.44 15.85 6.74
CA ASP A 193 -14.37 17.29 6.89
C ASP A 193 -13.30 17.79 5.91
N ALA A 194 -13.70 18.65 4.97
CA ALA A 194 -12.84 19.21 3.93
C ALA A 194 -11.59 19.94 4.49
N ASN A 195 -11.59 20.27 5.79
CA ASN A 195 -10.47 20.89 6.48
C ASN A 195 -9.66 19.94 7.38
N ALA A 196 -10.16 18.74 7.70
CA ALA A 196 -9.38 17.74 8.40
C ALA A 196 -8.56 16.97 7.37
N VAL A 197 -7.23 16.99 7.52
CA VAL A 197 -6.34 16.07 6.81
C VAL A 197 -6.58 14.67 7.35
N VAL A 198 -7.73 14.09 7.04
CA VAL A 198 -7.87 12.65 7.03
C VAL A 198 -7.14 12.25 5.75
N ASP A 199 -5.94 11.69 5.90
CA ASP A 199 -5.32 10.87 4.85
C ASP A 199 -6.36 9.79 4.54
N GLY A 200 -7.25 10.09 3.59
CA GLY A 200 -8.35 9.20 3.23
C GLY A 200 -7.72 7.91 2.77
N GLU A 201 -8.13 6.81 3.38
CA GLU A 201 -7.74 5.46 2.95
C GLU A 201 -8.48 5.08 1.68
N ARG A 202 -8.33 5.91 0.64
CA ARG A 202 -8.89 5.64 -0.67
C ARG A 202 -8.04 4.55 -1.30
N ARG A 203 -8.69 3.45 -1.67
CA ARG A 203 -8.11 2.37 -2.45
C ARG A 203 -8.83 2.30 -3.79
N GLU A 204 -8.06 1.94 -4.80
CA GLU A 204 -8.56 1.70 -6.16
C GLU A 204 -8.08 0.32 -6.60
N ARG A 205 -8.93 -0.36 -7.36
CA ARG A 205 -8.64 -1.65 -7.99
C ARG A 205 -7.69 -1.49 -9.17
N GLY A 206 -7.10 -2.58 -9.63
CA GLY A 206 -6.18 -2.57 -10.76
C GLY A 206 -6.73 -1.91 -12.01
N ARG A 207 -7.98 -2.19 -12.38
CA ARG A 207 -8.64 -1.50 -13.50
C ARG A 207 -8.60 0.03 -13.39
N GLN A 208 -8.77 0.58 -12.18
CA GLN A 208 -8.79 2.02 -11.94
C GLN A 208 -7.37 2.59 -12.00
N TRP A 209 -6.39 1.85 -11.46
CA TRP A 209 -4.98 2.19 -11.61
C TRP A 209 -4.52 2.21 -13.07
N CYS A 210 -4.82 1.17 -13.84
CA CYS A 210 -4.47 1.11 -15.28
C CYS A 210 -5.05 2.32 -16.02
N GLN A 211 -6.33 2.64 -15.80
CA GLN A 211 -6.97 3.81 -16.41
C GLN A 211 -6.27 5.13 -16.03
N ARG A 212 -5.81 5.29 -14.79
CA ARG A 212 -5.07 6.49 -14.36
C ARG A 212 -3.71 6.60 -15.02
N LEU A 213 -3.01 5.47 -15.12
CA LEU A 213 -1.69 5.38 -15.72
C LEU A 213 -1.76 5.74 -17.21
N GLU A 214 -2.72 5.16 -17.94
CA GLU A 214 -3.00 5.50 -19.34
C GLU A 214 -3.31 7.00 -19.52
N ARG A 215 -4.18 7.56 -18.68
CA ARG A 215 -4.51 9.01 -18.69
C ARG A 215 -3.31 9.90 -18.41
N CYS A 216 -2.30 9.40 -17.70
CA CYS A 216 -1.07 10.11 -17.39
C CYS A 216 0.04 9.86 -18.43
N GLY A 217 -0.25 9.11 -19.50
CA GLY A 217 0.66 8.86 -20.61
C GLY A 217 1.61 7.68 -20.41
N PHE A 218 1.31 6.78 -19.48
CA PHE A 218 2.00 5.50 -19.36
C PHE A 218 1.35 4.45 -20.25
N GLU A 219 2.17 3.58 -20.82
CA GLU A 219 1.70 2.40 -21.56
C GLU A 219 1.70 1.19 -20.61
N THR A 220 0.60 0.43 -20.65
CA THR A 220 0.44 -0.81 -19.88
C THR A 220 1.12 -1.97 -20.59
N PHE A 221 1.57 -2.96 -19.82
CA PHE A 221 2.29 -4.11 -20.33
C PHE A 221 1.47 -5.37 -20.10
N ASP A 222 1.35 -6.21 -21.11
CA ASP A 222 0.64 -7.48 -20.92
C ASP A 222 1.56 -8.44 -20.13
N VAL A 223 0.99 -9.21 -19.21
CA VAL A 223 1.76 -10.23 -18.46
C VAL A 223 2.42 -11.23 -19.41
N SER A 224 1.82 -11.47 -20.58
CA SER A 224 2.38 -12.31 -21.64
C SER A 224 3.71 -11.79 -22.21
N ASP A 225 4.00 -10.50 -22.06
CA ASP A 225 5.28 -9.93 -22.43
C ASP A 225 6.35 -10.15 -21.32
N VAL A 226 5.95 -10.54 -20.09
CA VAL A 226 6.89 -10.90 -19.01
C VAL A 226 7.46 -12.29 -19.31
N SER A 227 8.79 -12.43 -19.25
CA SER A 227 9.41 -13.74 -19.47
C SER A 227 8.89 -14.80 -18.49
N ASP A 228 8.52 -15.97 -18.99
CA ASP A 228 8.08 -17.13 -18.20
C ASP A 228 9.03 -17.46 -17.04
N ASP A 229 10.34 -17.29 -17.24
CA ASP A 229 11.37 -17.49 -16.21
C ASP A 229 11.14 -16.62 -14.95
N ILE A 230 10.76 -15.34 -15.12
CA ILE A 230 10.46 -14.43 -14.00
C ILE A 230 9.21 -14.90 -13.27
N ILE A 231 8.18 -15.32 -14.02
CA ILE A 231 6.93 -15.81 -13.45
C ILE A 231 7.18 -17.09 -12.65
N ASP A 232 8.00 -17.99 -13.16
CA ASP A 232 8.37 -19.23 -12.49
C ASP A 232 9.22 -18.98 -11.23
N ASP A 233 10.13 -18.01 -11.27
CA ASP A 233 10.88 -17.55 -10.09
C ASP A 233 9.95 -16.98 -9.00
N LEU A 234 8.96 -16.18 -9.38
CA LEU A 234 7.95 -15.66 -8.45
C LEU A 234 7.10 -16.79 -7.85
N LYS A 235 6.64 -17.74 -8.68
CA LYS A 235 5.92 -18.93 -8.20
C LYS A 235 6.81 -19.78 -7.28
N ALA A 236 8.09 -19.93 -7.58
CA ALA A 236 9.06 -20.65 -6.75
C ALA A 236 9.29 -19.94 -5.41
N LEU A 237 9.32 -18.60 -5.40
CA LEU A 237 9.36 -17.80 -4.17
C LEU A 237 8.13 -18.07 -3.29
N LEU A 238 6.92 -18.09 -3.85
CA LEU A 238 5.70 -18.35 -3.10
C LEU A 238 5.67 -19.73 -2.45
N LYS A 239 6.24 -20.75 -3.11
CA LYS A 239 6.38 -22.11 -2.56
C LYS A 239 7.24 -22.19 -1.29
N ARG A 240 8.03 -21.15 -0.98
CA ARG A 240 8.83 -21.06 0.26
C ARG A 240 8.00 -20.58 1.45
N TYR A 241 6.81 -20.06 1.21
CA TYR A 241 5.86 -19.61 2.22
C TYR A 241 4.77 -20.66 2.44
N ARG A 242 3.85 -20.37 3.37
CA ARG A 242 2.73 -21.25 3.66
C ARG A 242 1.87 -21.50 2.40
N PRO A 243 1.37 -22.72 2.17
CA PRO A 243 0.39 -22.98 1.11
C PRO A 243 -0.82 -22.06 1.25
N GLY A 244 -1.31 -21.53 0.13
CA GLY A 244 -2.42 -20.57 0.09
C GLY A 244 -2.11 -19.35 -0.77
N TRP A 245 -0.83 -18.99 -0.93
CA TRP A 245 -0.44 -17.93 -1.86
C TRP A 245 -0.40 -18.42 -3.31
N SER A 246 -0.96 -17.63 -4.22
CA SER A 246 -0.82 -17.87 -5.65
C SER A 246 -0.67 -16.55 -6.43
N LEU A 247 -0.23 -16.66 -7.67
CA LEU A 247 -0.02 -15.53 -8.57
C LEU A 247 -0.89 -15.76 -9.81
N LEU A 248 -1.78 -14.81 -10.11
CA LEU A 248 -2.68 -14.87 -11.25
C LEU A 248 -2.39 -13.69 -12.18
N PRO A 249 -2.32 -13.88 -13.51
CA PRO A 249 -2.31 -12.74 -14.43
C PRO A 249 -3.62 -11.96 -14.29
N ALA A 250 -3.57 -10.64 -14.46
CA ALA A 250 -4.77 -9.86 -14.66
C ALA A 250 -5.40 -10.21 -16.02
N GLU A 251 -6.72 -10.13 -16.10
CA GLU A 251 -7.49 -10.41 -17.31
C GLU A 251 -8.34 -9.21 -17.70
N GLY A 252 -8.68 -9.10 -18.99
CA GLY A 252 -9.58 -8.07 -19.51
C GLY A 252 -8.92 -6.69 -19.60
N GLU A 253 -9.56 -5.68 -19.02
CA GLU A 253 -9.10 -4.28 -19.07
C GLU A 253 -8.04 -3.93 -18.01
N THR A 254 -7.41 -4.94 -17.40
CA THR A 254 -6.41 -4.75 -16.34
C THR A 254 -5.07 -5.37 -16.74
N SER A 255 -4.00 -4.62 -16.49
CA SER A 255 -2.61 -5.02 -16.71
C SER A 255 -1.99 -5.51 -15.41
N GLY A 256 -0.92 -6.31 -15.51
CA GLY A 256 -0.16 -6.79 -14.36
C GLY A 256 -0.69 -8.09 -13.76
N MET A 257 -0.29 -8.39 -12.53
CA MET A 257 -0.52 -9.67 -11.86
C MET A 257 -1.14 -9.48 -10.48
N TYR A 258 -1.96 -10.43 -10.06
CA TYR A 258 -2.54 -10.49 -8.73
C TYR A 258 -1.82 -11.48 -7.83
N LEU A 259 -1.42 -11.05 -6.64
CA LEU A 259 -1.11 -11.96 -5.55
C LEU A 259 -2.39 -12.27 -4.79
N THR A 260 -2.69 -13.55 -4.67
CA THR A 260 -3.93 -14.03 -4.05
C THR A 260 -3.63 -14.92 -2.85
N TRP A 261 -4.55 -14.91 -1.89
CA TRP A 261 -4.56 -15.77 -0.72
C TRP A 261 -5.82 -16.65 -0.75
N LYS A 262 -5.64 -17.97 -0.89
CA LYS A 262 -6.74 -18.96 -1.03
C LYS A 262 -7.78 -18.51 -2.07
N ASP A 263 -7.30 -18.11 -3.24
CA ASP A 263 -8.10 -17.63 -4.38
C ASP A 263 -8.82 -16.28 -4.15
N LYS A 264 -8.64 -15.62 -2.99
CA LYS A 264 -9.06 -14.23 -2.76
C LYS A 264 -7.95 -13.28 -3.21
N ILE A 265 -8.28 -12.27 -4.01
CA ILE A 265 -7.29 -11.30 -4.51
C ILE A 265 -6.90 -10.32 -3.40
N GLU A 266 -5.59 -10.20 -3.13
CA GLU A 266 -5.05 -9.36 -2.05
C GLU A 266 -4.30 -8.12 -2.57
N ASN A 267 -3.48 -8.28 -3.61
CA ASN A 267 -2.67 -7.19 -4.16
C ASN A 267 -2.57 -7.28 -5.69
N LEU A 268 -2.42 -6.13 -6.34
CA LEU A 268 -2.01 -6.00 -7.73
C LEU A 268 -0.52 -5.62 -7.83
N PHE A 269 0.17 -6.24 -8.78
CA PHE A 269 1.50 -5.91 -9.26
C PHE A 269 1.39 -5.42 -10.70
N ASP A 270 1.50 -4.12 -10.92
CA ASP A 270 1.50 -3.55 -12.26
C ASP A 270 2.87 -2.94 -12.58
N SER A 271 3.34 -3.14 -13.80
CA SER A 271 4.63 -2.62 -14.27
C SER A 271 4.46 -1.98 -15.63
N HIS A 272 4.85 -0.72 -15.76
CA HIS A 272 4.71 0.12 -16.93
C HIS A 272 6.09 0.57 -17.40
N TYR A 273 6.26 0.79 -18.70
CA TYR A 273 7.49 1.34 -19.28
C TYR A 273 7.34 2.83 -19.60
#